data_AF-A0A672QDI9-F1
#
_entry.id   AF-A0A672QDI9-F1
#
_cell.length_a   1.000
_cell.length_b   1.000
_cell.length_c   1.000
_cell.angle_alpha   90.00
_cell.angle_beta   90.00
_cell.angle_gamma   90.00
#
_symmetry.space_group_name_H-M   'P 1'
#
loop_
_entity.id
_entity.type
_entity.pdbx_description
1 polymer ?
#
loop_
_entity_poly.entity_id
_entity_poly.type
_entity_poly.pdbx_seq_one_letter_code
_entity_poly.pdbx_strand_id
1 'polypeptide(L)'
;MAERECGFAPLVFRLHGGAPQVVREVLLERGWEEYDEEEQEEGDWNLYWRASGFRKSDYENILPWQRLNHHPKMSQITRKDCLARHMRRMKIAFGTALYDFSPAAFILPNEYTKFLGVYTRNRMTDRGKSRYFTVHPISRENMLTQRVVQSLYSHLTNTSINKFGMCYATDKERVGRGCKWTMSRFRSFLHKQDINELLLWHRISNIVTLTLLTAVPCVPSNPNCLELLGFDILIDASYKPWLLEVNYSPALPLDCPADVSVKKGLISDIIDLMNYRMVDRYRQKGYCRQRSGSRYLRPKISQGFLLPKTLHATPLV
;
A
#
# COMPACT_ATOMS: atom_id res chain seq x y z
N MET A 1 44.77 -5.69 6.30
CA MET A 1 44.31 -4.29 6.29
C MET A 1 44.14 -3.91 4.84
N ALA A 2 42.90 -3.99 4.34
CA ALA A 2 42.59 -3.57 2.97
C ALA A 2 42.41 -2.05 2.97
N GLU A 3 43.12 -1.40 2.07
CA GLU A 3 43.09 0.04 1.83
C GLU A 3 41.64 0.45 1.53
N ARG A 4 41.09 1.38 2.34
CA ARG A 4 39.85 2.07 1.98
C ARG A 4 40.18 2.92 0.75
N GLU A 5 39.81 2.45 -0.44
CA GLU A 5 39.68 3.30 -1.62
C GLU A 5 38.94 4.58 -1.21
N CYS A 6 39.34 5.72 -1.78
CA CYS A 6 38.84 7.05 -1.48
C CYS A 6 37.32 7.16 -1.75
N GLY A 7 36.52 6.58 -0.84
CA GLY A 7 35.14 6.20 -1.06
C GLY A 7 34.18 7.23 -0.52
N PHE A 8 33.19 7.60 -1.33
CA PHE A 8 32.09 8.47 -0.93
C PHE A 8 31.48 8.01 0.39
N ALA A 9 31.05 8.97 1.22
CA ALA A 9 30.32 8.66 2.44
C ALA A 9 29.12 7.73 2.13
N PRO A 10 28.89 6.69 2.94
CA PRO A 10 27.77 5.78 2.76
C PRO A 10 26.46 6.49 3.07
N LEU A 11 25.38 6.02 2.43
CA LEU A 11 24.03 6.40 2.83
C LEU A 11 23.69 5.64 4.11
N VAL A 12 22.97 6.31 5.01
CA VAL A 12 22.68 5.80 6.34
C VAL A 12 21.19 5.54 6.50
N PHE A 13 20.80 4.39 7.04
CA PHE A 13 19.40 4.04 7.26
C PHE A 13 19.08 3.76 8.73
N ARG A 14 17.84 4.06 9.11
CA ARG A 14 17.26 3.77 10.43
C ARG A 14 16.12 2.79 10.26
N LEU A 15 16.12 1.74 11.08
CA LEU A 15 15.00 0.81 11.21
C LEU A 15 14.41 0.94 12.61
N HIS A 16 13.10 1.08 12.72
CA HIS A 16 12.44 1.08 14.04
C HIS A 16 11.15 0.27 14.00
N GLY A 17 10.89 -0.44 15.11
CA GLY A 17 9.59 -1.02 15.42
C GLY A 17 9.12 -2.05 14.40
N GLY A 18 9.69 -3.26 14.43
CA GLY A 18 9.24 -4.38 13.60
C GLY A 18 9.43 -4.16 12.10
N ALA A 19 10.39 -3.29 11.71
CA ALA A 19 10.75 -3.11 10.31
C ALA A 19 11.14 -4.48 9.68
N PRO A 20 10.72 -4.78 8.44
CA PRO A 20 10.96 -6.08 7.86
C PRO A 20 12.46 -6.35 7.62
N GLN A 21 12.92 -7.55 7.98
CA GLN A 21 14.34 -7.95 7.83
C GLN A 21 14.85 -7.80 6.38
N VAL A 22 13.99 -8.05 5.39
CA VAL A 22 14.33 -7.89 3.96
C VAL A 22 14.76 -6.45 3.62
N VAL A 23 14.26 -5.44 4.33
CA VAL A 23 14.68 -4.04 4.13
C VAL A 23 16.13 -3.85 4.57
N ARG A 24 16.49 -4.41 5.73
CA ARG A 24 17.88 -4.39 6.23
C ARG A 24 18.83 -5.10 5.28
N GLU A 25 18.47 -6.30 4.84
CA GLU A 25 19.28 -7.10 3.91
C GLU A 25 19.57 -6.33 2.61
N VAL A 26 18.55 -5.78 1.96
CA VAL A 26 18.72 -5.05 0.69
C VAL A 26 19.55 -3.78 0.86
N LEU A 27 19.40 -3.05 1.96
CA LEU A 27 20.18 -1.83 2.21
C LEU A 27 21.67 -2.15 2.45
N LEU A 28 21.96 -3.17 3.26
CA LEU A 28 23.33 -3.62 3.51
C LEU A 28 24.00 -4.16 2.23
N GLU A 29 23.27 -4.96 1.43
CA GLU A 29 23.73 -5.45 0.12
C GLU A 29 24.07 -4.29 -0.85
N ARG A 30 23.43 -3.13 -0.69
CA ARG A 30 23.67 -1.90 -1.46
C ARG A 30 24.79 -1.02 -0.89
N GLY A 31 25.49 -1.47 0.15
CA GLY A 31 26.58 -0.72 0.80
C GLY A 31 26.09 0.48 1.62
N TRP A 32 24.85 0.43 2.11
CA TRP A 32 24.37 1.38 3.10
C TRP A 32 24.79 0.95 4.49
N GLU A 33 24.90 1.93 5.40
CA GLU A 33 25.22 1.69 6.80
C GLU A 33 23.98 1.88 7.67
N GLU A 34 23.85 1.04 8.69
CA GLU A 34 22.80 1.20 9.69
C GLU A 34 23.20 2.30 10.67
N TYR A 35 22.24 3.12 11.05
CA TYR A 35 22.47 4.25 11.93
C TYR A 35 22.93 3.82 13.33
N ASP A 36 23.99 4.44 13.81
CA ASP A 36 24.55 4.23 15.15
C ASP A 36 24.41 5.50 16.00
N GLU A 37 23.71 5.39 17.12
CA GLU A 37 23.48 6.50 18.06
C GLU A 37 24.76 6.95 18.79
N GLU A 38 25.78 6.09 18.88
CA GLU A 38 27.06 6.41 19.53
C GLU A 38 28.02 7.14 18.58
N GLU A 39 27.94 6.84 17.27
CA GLU A 39 28.84 7.41 16.27
C GLU A 39 28.24 8.61 15.51
N GLN A 40 26.92 8.76 15.51
CA GLN A 40 26.22 9.71 14.64
C GLN A 40 25.27 10.67 15.38
N GLU A 41 25.18 11.90 14.87
CA GLU A 41 24.19 12.88 15.34
C GLU A 41 22.76 12.50 14.93
N GLU A 42 21.74 12.92 15.71
CA GLU A 42 20.32 12.55 15.54
C GLU A 42 19.76 12.76 14.12
N GLY A 43 20.29 13.73 13.38
CA GLY A 43 19.89 14.06 12.01
C GLY A 43 20.71 13.39 10.89
N ASP A 44 21.76 12.64 11.23
CA ASP A 44 22.77 12.14 10.30
C ASP A 44 22.37 10.82 9.61
N TRP A 45 21.13 10.78 9.09
CA TRP A 45 20.57 9.62 8.37
C TRP A 45 19.91 10.04 7.06
N ASN A 46 19.71 9.08 6.17
CA ASN A 46 19.13 9.27 4.83
C ASN A 46 17.74 8.63 4.69
N LEU A 47 17.54 7.43 5.22
CA LEU A 47 16.27 6.71 5.19
C LEU A 47 15.84 6.35 6.60
N TYR A 48 14.59 6.63 6.96
CA TYR A 48 13.99 6.09 8.18
C TYR A 48 12.79 5.22 7.81
N TRP A 49 12.92 3.92 8.06
CA TRP A 49 11.89 2.92 7.83
C TRP A 49 11.22 2.47 9.13
N ARG A 50 9.89 2.52 9.18
CA ARG A 50 9.07 2.05 10.30
C ARG A 50 7.96 1.13 9.82
N ALA A 51 7.49 0.23 10.68
CA ALA A 51 6.26 -0.52 10.40
C ALA A 51 4.99 0.30 10.71
N SER A 52 5.11 1.32 11.57
CA SER A 52 4.04 2.22 12.00
C SER A 52 4.24 3.61 11.40
N GLY A 53 3.16 4.38 11.28
CA GLY A 53 3.25 5.80 10.90
C GLY A 53 4.12 6.64 11.87
N PHE A 54 4.60 7.77 11.36
CA PHE A 54 5.41 8.73 12.11
C PHE A 54 4.54 9.75 12.86
N ARG A 55 5.16 10.45 13.83
CA ARG A 55 4.54 11.58 14.53
C ARG A 55 4.47 12.79 13.61
N LYS A 56 3.60 13.74 13.94
CA LYS A 56 3.47 15.00 13.19
C LYS A 56 4.80 15.75 13.08
N SER A 57 5.54 15.83 14.18
CA SER A 57 6.87 16.46 14.26
C SER A 57 7.88 15.87 13.28
N ASP A 58 7.83 14.55 13.06
CA ASP A 58 8.80 13.86 12.21
C ASP A 58 8.65 14.29 10.75
N TYR A 59 7.40 14.51 10.30
CA TYR A 59 7.11 15.02 8.95
C TYR A 59 7.48 16.50 8.80
N GLU A 60 7.32 17.30 9.86
CA GLU A 60 7.57 18.74 9.83
C GLU A 60 9.07 19.08 9.89
N ASN A 61 9.86 18.22 10.54
CA ASN A 61 11.30 18.43 10.76
C ASN A 61 12.21 17.66 9.78
N ILE A 62 11.64 17.07 8.73
CA ILE A 62 12.40 16.27 7.78
C ILE A 62 13.38 17.12 6.96
N LEU A 63 14.63 16.66 6.86
CA LEU A 63 15.70 17.35 6.16
C LEU A 63 15.73 16.98 4.66
N PRO A 64 16.31 17.83 3.78
CA PRO A 64 16.28 17.61 2.33
C PRO A 64 16.83 16.25 1.84
N TRP A 65 17.83 15.68 2.54
CA TRP A 65 18.46 14.40 2.23
C TRP A 65 17.78 13.19 2.90
N GLN A 66 16.76 13.43 3.73
CA GLN A 66 16.06 12.39 4.49
C GLN A 66 14.82 11.92 3.73
N ARG A 67 14.45 10.65 3.91
CA ARG A 67 13.19 10.07 3.43
C ARG A 67 12.50 9.25 4.52
N LEU A 68 11.17 9.28 4.53
CA LEU A 68 10.32 8.43 5.37
C LEU A 68 9.52 7.46 4.49
N ASN A 69 9.31 6.24 4.97
CA ASN A 69 8.58 5.20 4.25
C ASN A 69 7.05 5.26 4.42
N HIS A 70 6.52 6.34 5.00
CA HIS A 70 5.09 6.57 5.12
C HIS A 70 4.73 8.03 4.86
N HIS A 71 3.59 8.25 4.22
CA HIS A 71 2.92 9.54 4.15
C HIS A 71 2.00 9.74 5.35
N PRO A 72 1.87 10.99 5.84
CA PRO A 72 0.88 11.33 6.86
C PRO A 72 -0.54 11.08 6.35
N LYS A 73 -1.42 10.64 7.26
CA LYS A 73 -2.87 10.43 7.02
C LYS A 73 -3.21 9.34 5.98
N MET A 74 -2.30 8.44 5.63
CA MET A 74 -2.61 7.32 4.73
C MET A 74 -3.68 6.36 5.30
N SER A 75 -3.92 6.40 6.62
CA SER A 75 -5.04 5.72 7.31
C SER A 75 -6.43 6.03 6.75
N GLN A 76 -6.58 7.09 5.95
CA GLN A 76 -7.82 7.42 5.24
C GLN A 76 -8.24 6.36 4.21
N ILE A 77 -7.28 5.63 3.62
CA ILE A 77 -7.59 4.54 2.69
C ILE A 77 -7.19 3.16 3.21
N THR A 78 -6.34 3.10 4.24
CA THR A 78 -5.87 1.81 4.78
C THR A 78 -6.66 1.31 5.98
N ARG A 79 -7.47 2.17 6.62
CA ARG A 79 -8.50 1.71 7.57
C ARG A 79 -9.78 1.35 6.84
N LYS A 80 -10.33 0.17 7.13
CA LYS A 80 -11.54 -0.39 6.48
C LYS A 80 -12.76 0.55 6.55
N ASP A 81 -12.98 1.17 7.71
CA ASP A 81 -14.11 2.10 7.93
C ASP A 81 -13.92 3.44 7.18
N CYS A 82 -12.69 3.94 7.08
CA CYS A 82 -12.37 5.11 6.28
C CYS A 82 -12.52 4.80 4.78
N LEU A 83 -11.93 3.69 4.32
CA LEU A 83 -12.00 3.23 2.93
C LEU A 83 -13.45 3.05 2.48
N ALA A 84 -14.28 2.37 3.27
CA ALA A 84 -15.69 2.17 2.98
C ALA A 84 -16.46 3.50 2.82
N ARG A 85 -16.18 4.49 3.68
CA ARG A 85 -16.79 5.83 3.57
C ARG A 85 -16.33 6.54 2.30
N HIS A 86 -15.04 6.50 1.97
CA HIS A 86 -14.52 7.13 0.77
C HIS A 86 -15.07 6.49 -0.50
N MET A 87 -15.06 5.17 -0.61
CA MET A 87 -15.65 4.46 -1.75
C MET A 87 -17.13 4.80 -1.93
N ARG A 88 -17.91 4.85 -0.84
CA ARG A 88 -19.32 5.23 -0.90
C ARG A 88 -19.51 6.67 -1.37
N ARG A 89 -18.71 7.62 -0.85
CA ARG A 89 -18.76 9.04 -1.27
C ARG A 89 -18.46 9.18 -2.75
N MET A 90 -17.40 8.53 -3.23
CA MET A 90 -17.02 8.58 -4.64
C MET A 90 -18.07 7.92 -5.54
N LYS A 91 -18.65 6.80 -5.11
CA LYS A 91 -19.75 6.14 -5.82
C LYS A 91 -20.98 7.05 -5.98
N ILE A 92 -21.30 7.86 -4.97
CA ILE A 92 -22.38 8.85 -5.02
C ILE A 92 -22.03 10.00 -5.96
N ALA A 93 -20.80 10.50 -5.90
CA ALA A 93 -20.36 11.66 -6.67
C ALA A 93 -20.13 11.38 -8.17
N PHE A 94 -19.56 10.22 -8.49
CA PHE A 94 -19.12 9.87 -9.85
C PHE A 94 -19.87 8.69 -10.47
N GLY A 95 -20.83 8.12 -9.74
CA GLY A 95 -21.72 7.08 -10.22
C GLY A 95 -21.25 5.65 -9.95
N THR A 96 -22.23 4.75 -9.98
CA THR A 96 -22.04 3.33 -9.66
C THR A 96 -21.10 2.63 -10.62
N ALA A 97 -21.18 2.90 -11.93
CA ALA A 97 -20.38 2.22 -12.94
C ALA A 97 -18.87 2.36 -12.73
N LEU A 98 -18.41 3.52 -12.25
CA LEU A 98 -16.98 3.79 -12.04
C LEU A 98 -16.43 3.14 -10.75
N TYR A 99 -17.27 3.02 -9.72
CA TYR A 99 -16.90 2.48 -8.40
C TYR A 99 -17.55 1.13 -8.09
N ASP A 100 -17.95 0.37 -9.13
CA ASP A 100 -18.59 -0.93 -8.97
C ASP A 100 -17.61 -2.04 -8.54
N PHE A 101 -16.32 -1.73 -8.45
CA PHE A 101 -15.28 -2.62 -7.93
C PHE A 101 -15.23 -2.67 -6.40
N SER A 102 -15.88 -1.73 -5.70
CA SER A 102 -15.94 -1.71 -4.23
C SER A 102 -17.23 -2.40 -3.76
N PRO A 103 -17.15 -3.48 -2.97
CA PRO A 103 -18.34 -4.13 -2.43
C PRO A 103 -19.09 -3.22 -1.46
N ALA A 104 -20.37 -3.53 -1.25
CA ALA A 104 -21.16 -2.83 -0.23
C ALA A 104 -20.64 -3.16 1.17
N ALA A 105 -20.26 -2.12 1.92
CA ALA A 105 -19.77 -2.24 3.30
C ALA A 105 -20.65 -1.42 4.26
N PHE A 106 -20.79 -1.91 5.49
CA PHE A 106 -21.57 -1.29 6.56
C PHE A 106 -20.69 -1.12 7.80
N ILE A 107 -20.71 0.07 8.39
CA ILE A 107 -19.90 0.39 9.58
C ILE A 107 -20.75 0.18 10.83
N LEU A 108 -20.52 -0.93 11.52
CA LEU A 108 -21.26 -1.30 12.73
C LEU A 108 -20.62 -0.67 13.99
N PRO A 109 -21.42 -0.37 15.04
CA PRO A 109 -22.88 -0.57 15.14
C PRO A 109 -23.73 0.50 14.43
N ASN A 110 -23.12 1.61 14.02
CA ASN A 110 -23.81 2.81 13.53
C ASN A 110 -24.72 2.58 12.30
N GLU A 111 -24.41 1.58 11.47
CA GLU A 111 -25.16 1.28 10.25
C GLU A 111 -25.95 -0.03 10.31
N TYR A 112 -26.22 -0.55 11.52
CA TYR A 112 -26.91 -1.82 11.71
C TYR A 112 -28.31 -1.85 11.06
N THR A 113 -29.10 -0.78 11.21
CA THR A 113 -30.44 -0.69 10.61
C THR A 113 -30.40 -0.68 9.08
N LYS A 114 -29.41 -0.01 8.48
CA LYS A 114 -29.18 -0.02 7.03
C LYS A 114 -28.79 -1.42 6.55
N PHE A 115 -27.90 -2.08 7.28
CA PHE A 115 -27.50 -3.46 7.00
C PHE A 115 -28.72 -4.40 7.03
N LEU A 116 -29.54 -4.33 8.09
CA LEU A 116 -30.76 -5.13 8.20
C LEU A 116 -31.72 -4.90 7.03
N GLY A 117 -31.92 -3.65 6.61
CA GLY A 117 -32.77 -3.34 5.46
C GLY A 117 -32.29 -4.02 4.17
N VAL A 118 -30.98 -4.00 3.90
CA VAL A 118 -30.38 -4.66 2.73
C VAL A 118 -30.43 -6.18 2.88
N TYR A 119 -30.13 -6.71 4.06
CA TYR A 119 -30.18 -8.14 4.36
C TYR A 119 -31.58 -8.72 4.12
N THR A 120 -32.60 -8.08 4.68
CA THR A 120 -34.00 -8.51 4.55
C THR A 120 -34.47 -8.43 3.10
N ARG A 121 -34.16 -7.34 2.38
CA ARG A 121 -34.51 -7.19 0.97
C ARG A 121 -33.89 -8.30 0.11
N ASN A 122 -32.60 -8.58 0.31
CA ASN A 122 -31.90 -9.62 -0.44
C ASN A 122 -32.48 -11.02 -0.15
N ARG A 123 -32.93 -11.30 1.08
CA ARG A 123 -33.61 -12.57 1.40
C ARG A 123 -34.94 -12.73 0.67
N MET A 124 -35.64 -11.64 0.40
CA MET A 124 -36.94 -11.66 -0.29
C MET A 124 -36.81 -11.79 -1.81
N THR A 125 -35.79 -11.17 -2.41
CA THR A 125 -35.61 -11.14 -3.87
C THR A 125 -34.95 -12.40 -4.43
N ASP A 126 -34.03 -13.03 -3.69
CA ASP A 126 -33.19 -14.12 -4.19
C ASP A 126 -33.71 -15.49 -3.74
N ARG A 127 -34.92 -15.88 -4.18
CA ARG A 127 -35.64 -17.16 -3.87
C ARG A 127 -34.73 -18.40 -3.97
N GLY A 128 -33.96 -18.70 -2.93
CA GLY A 128 -33.09 -19.88 -2.82
C GLY A 128 -31.58 -19.65 -3.00
N LYS A 129 -31.08 -18.42 -3.23
CA LYS A 129 -29.63 -18.15 -3.29
C LYS A 129 -29.11 -17.57 -1.98
N SER A 130 -28.25 -18.32 -1.28
CA SER A 130 -27.55 -17.83 -0.08
C SER A 130 -26.55 -16.74 -0.45
N ARG A 131 -26.80 -15.49 0.01
CA ARG A 131 -25.79 -14.42 -0.02
C ARG A 131 -25.03 -14.39 1.31
N TYR A 132 -23.71 -14.44 1.23
CA TYR A 132 -22.82 -14.40 2.39
C TYR A 132 -22.35 -12.96 2.65
N PHE A 133 -22.27 -12.58 3.92
CA PHE A 133 -21.64 -11.33 4.37
C PHE A 133 -20.41 -11.68 5.19
N THR A 134 -19.29 -11.05 4.86
CA THR A 134 -18.05 -11.17 5.62
C THR A 134 -17.97 -10.05 6.65
N VAL A 135 -17.76 -10.38 7.92
CA VAL A 135 -17.51 -9.37 8.95
C VAL A 135 -16.03 -9.27 9.19
N HIS A 136 -15.53 -8.04 9.23
CA HIS A 136 -14.12 -7.74 9.45
C HIS A 136 -13.98 -6.80 10.64
N PRO A 137 -13.07 -7.08 11.59
CA PRO A 137 -12.85 -6.16 12.70
C PRO A 137 -12.13 -4.89 12.21
N ILE A 138 -12.43 -3.76 12.85
CA ILE A 138 -11.79 -2.46 12.56
C ILE A 138 -10.36 -2.42 13.13
N SER A 139 -10.11 -3.14 14.24
CA SER A 139 -8.80 -3.34 14.87
C SER A 139 -8.62 -4.81 15.25
N ARG A 140 -7.37 -5.30 15.31
CA ARG A 140 -7.07 -6.71 15.67
C ARG A 140 -7.55 -7.10 17.08
N GLU A 141 -7.80 -6.12 17.96
CA GLU A 141 -8.16 -6.34 19.37
C GLU A 141 -9.63 -6.75 19.57
N ASN A 142 -10.54 -6.43 18.65
CA ASN A 142 -11.98 -6.71 18.81
C ASN A 142 -12.42 -8.09 18.28
N MET A 143 -11.54 -9.09 18.35
CA MET A 143 -11.73 -10.40 17.73
C MET A 143 -12.48 -11.41 18.62
N LEU A 144 -13.42 -10.95 19.45
CA LEU A 144 -14.21 -11.84 20.30
C LEU A 144 -15.57 -12.17 19.66
N THR A 145 -15.81 -13.46 19.48
CA THR A 145 -17.06 -14.15 19.12
C THR A 145 -17.64 -13.91 17.72
N GLN A 146 -17.23 -14.71 16.74
CA GLN A 146 -18.08 -15.06 15.59
C GLN A 146 -17.98 -16.54 15.24
N ARG A 147 -19.13 -17.17 14.95
CA ARG A 147 -19.20 -18.53 14.42
C ARG A 147 -18.50 -18.55 13.07
N VAL A 148 -17.32 -19.18 13.04
CA VAL A 148 -16.51 -19.40 11.84
C VAL A 148 -17.20 -20.44 10.96
N VAL A 149 -17.43 -20.11 9.69
CA VAL A 149 -17.87 -21.08 8.68
C VAL A 149 -16.88 -22.24 8.66
N GLN A 150 -17.35 -23.49 8.67
CA GLN A 150 -16.62 -24.74 8.96
C GLN A 150 -15.38 -25.07 8.09
N SER A 151 -14.86 -24.15 7.27
CA SER A 151 -13.61 -24.33 6.52
C SER A 151 -12.81 -23.03 6.41
N LEU A 152 -12.13 -22.65 7.50
CA LEU A 152 -11.27 -21.45 7.56
C LEU A 152 -10.24 -21.39 6.41
N TYR A 153 -9.66 -22.54 6.05
CA TYR A 153 -8.60 -22.67 5.04
C TYR A 153 -9.09 -22.60 3.59
N SER A 154 -10.40 -22.67 3.33
CA SER A 154 -10.95 -22.50 1.98
C SER A 154 -11.54 -21.11 1.74
N HIS A 155 -11.93 -20.39 2.81
CA HIS A 155 -12.59 -19.10 2.72
C HIS A 155 -11.65 -17.90 2.93
N LEU A 156 -10.50 -18.10 3.58
CA LEU A 156 -9.49 -17.07 3.76
C LEU A 156 -8.24 -17.43 2.97
N THR A 157 -7.71 -16.48 2.21
CA THR A 157 -6.50 -16.66 1.39
C THR A 157 -5.22 -16.20 2.10
N ASN A 158 -5.35 -15.64 3.32
CA ASN A 158 -4.23 -15.14 4.10
C ASN A 158 -3.13 -16.20 4.25
N THR A 159 -1.91 -15.87 3.85
CA THR A 159 -0.76 -16.80 3.99
C THR A 159 -0.52 -17.18 5.45
N SER A 160 -0.71 -16.23 6.38
CA SER A 160 -0.55 -16.48 7.82
C SER A 160 -1.46 -17.58 8.34
N ILE A 161 -2.58 -17.84 7.66
CA ILE A 161 -3.53 -18.92 8.00
C ILE A 161 -3.22 -20.16 7.16
N ASN A 162 -3.09 -20.01 5.84
CA ASN A 162 -2.93 -21.14 4.93
C ASN A 162 -1.61 -21.90 5.07
N LYS A 163 -0.56 -21.29 5.61
CA LYS A 163 0.71 -21.97 5.89
C LYS A 163 0.59 -23.11 6.90
N PHE A 164 -0.46 -23.10 7.72
CA PHE A 164 -0.78 -24.14 8.69
C PHE A 164 -1.82 -25.14 8.17
N GLY A 165 -2.31 -24.98 6.94
CA GLY A 165 -3.29 -25.89 6.35
C GLY A 165 -2.69 -27.26 6.02
N MET A 166 -3.47 -28.33 6.18
CA MET A 166 -3.03 -29.71 5.96
C MET A 166 -2.46 -29.95 4.54
N CYS A 167 -2.98 -29.24 3.55
CA CYS A 167 -2.54 -29.34 2.15
C CYS A 167 -1.54 -28.23 1.75
N TYR A 168 -0.85 -27.59 2.69
CA TYR A 168 0.10 -26.53 2.33
C TYR A 168 1.33 -27.08 1.58
N ALA A 169 1.94 -28.13 2.13
CA ALA A 169 3.15 -28.74 1.58
C ALA A 169 2.88 -29.78 0.48
N THR A 170 1.61 -30.12 0.23
CA THR A 170 1.25 -31.05 -0.84
C THR A 170 1.42 -30.39 -2.20
N ASP A 171 1.86 -31.19 -3.18
CA ASP A 171 2.00 -30.72 -4.54
C ASP A 171 0.62 -30.73 -5.22
N LYS A 172 0.07 -29.53 -5.45
CA LYS A 172 -1.25 -29.36 -6.06
C LYS A 172 -1.09 -29.32 -7.56
N GLU A 173 -1.89 -30.07 -8.30
CA GLU A 173 -1.84 -30.19 -9.77
C GLU A 173 -1.68 -28.84 -10.49
N ARG A 174 -2.41 -27.81 -10.06
CA ARG A 174 -2.33 -26.46 -10.64
C ARG A 174 -1.33 -25.56 -9.91
N VAL A 175 -1.38 -25.55 -8.57
CA VAL A 175 -0.68 -24.57 -7.72
C VAL A 175 0.78 -24.94 -7.45
N GLY A 176 1.15 -26.20 -7.63
CA GLY A 176 2.39 -26.78 -7.13
C GLY A 176 2.43 -26.81 -5.60
N ARG A 177 3.60 -27.09 -5.04
CA ARG A 177 3.88 -26.99 -3.60
C ARG A 177 3.67 -25.56 -3.08
N GLY A 178 3.00 -25.42 -1.93
CA GLY A 178 2.70 -24.13 -1.31
C GLY A 178 1.36 -23.53 -1.75
N CYS A 179 1.15 -22.24 -1.50
CA CYS A 179 -0.11 -21.53 -1.82
C CYS A 179 0.10 -20.14 -2.45
N LYS A 180 1.30 -19.85 -2.97
CA LYS A 180 1.65 -18.56 -3.57
C LYS A 180 2.11 -18.73 -5.00
N TRP A 181 1.69 -17.83 -5.88
CA TRP A 181 2.23 -17.67 -7.23
C TRP A 181 2.90 -16.32 -7.38
N THR A 182 3.96 -16.29 -8.18
CA THR A 182 4.49 -15.03 -8.71
C THR A 182 3.52 -14.46 -9.75
N MET A 183 3.59 -13.15 -10.00
CA MET A 183 2.76 -12.51 -11.02
C MET A 183 3.02 -13.10 -12.41
N SER A 184 4.28 -13.45 -12.73
CA SER A 184 4.63 -14.12 -13.99
C SER A 184 3.91 -15.45 -14.14
N ARG A 185 3.89 -16.28 -13.09
CA ARG A 185 3.17 -17.57 -13.10
C ARG A 185 1.67 -17.38 -13.25
N PHE A 186 1.09 -16.39 -12.57
CA PHE A 186 -0.33 -16.06 -12.70
C PHE A 186 -0.68 -15.60 -14.12
N ARG A 187 0.14 -14.73 -14.74
CA ARG A 187 -0.04 -14.30 -16.14
C ARG A 187 0.02 -15.46 -17.12
N SER A 188 1.00 -16.37 -16.96
CA SER A 188 1.07 -17.59 -17.78
C SER A 188 -0.15 -18.49 -17.61
N PHE A 189 -0.73 -18.56 -16.40
CA PHE A 189 -1.98 -19.27 -16.18
C PHE A 189 -3.15 -18.61 -16.92
N LEU A 190 -3.30 -17.29 -16.83
CA LEU A 190 -4.36 -16.56 -17.53
C LEU A 190 -4.30 -16.75 -19.05
N HIS A 191 -3.10 -16.64 -19.62
CA HIS A 191 -2.88 -16.86 -21.05
C HIS A 191 -3.26 -18.28 -21.48
N LYS A 192 -2.94 -19.31 -20.67
CA LYS A 192 -3.35 -20.70 -20.94
C LYS A 192 -4.86 -20.93 -20.86
N GLN A 193 -5.60 -20.03 -20.23
CA GLN A 193 -7.07 -20.09 -20.13
C GLN A 193 -7.74 -19.14 -21.14
N ASP A 194 -6.98 -18.58 -22.09
CA ASP A 194 -7.46 -17.63 -23.10
C ASP A 194 -8.10 -16.38 -22.49
N ILE A 195 -7.59 -15.94 -21.33
CA ILE A 195 -8.04 -14.74 -20.65
C ILE A 195 -7.12 -13.58 -21.04
N ASN A 196 -7.72 -12.46 -21.46
CA ASN A 196 -7.00 -11.22 -21.72
C ASN A 196 -6.44 -10.63 -20.41
N GLU A 197 -5.18 -10.94 -20.12
CA GLU A 197 -4.43 -10.53 -18.95
C GLU A 197 -4.14 -9.03 -18.95
N LEU A 198 -3.96 -8.41 -20.12
CA LEU A 198 -3.75 -6.97 -20.25
C LEU A 198 -4.99 -6.19 -19.81
N LEU A 199 -6.18 -6.63 -20.25
CA LEU A 199 -7.45 -6.02 -19.84
C LEU A 199 -7.68 -6.18 -18.34
N LEU A 200 -7.42 -7.36 -17.79
CA LEU A 200 -7.54 -7.60 -16.34
C LEU A 200 -6.57 -6.68 -15.56
N TRP A 201 -5.32 -6.57 -16.02
CA TRP A 201 -4.34 -5.69 -15.40
C TRP A 201 -4.76 -4.22 -15.45
N HIS A 202 -5.26 -3.73 -16.60
CA HIS A 202 -5.80 -2.37 -16.71
C HIS A 202 -6.96 -2.12 -15.74
N ARG A 203 -7.88 -3.09 -15.57
CA ARG A 203 -8.96 -2.98 -14.58
C ARG A 203 -8.41 -2.88 -13.16
N ILE A 204 -7.39 -3.67 -12.80
CA ILE A 204 -6.72 -3.61 -11.49
C ILE A 204 -6.02 -2.26 -11.30
N SER A 205 -5.27 -1.77 -12.30
CA SER A 205 -4.63 -0.45 -12.23
C SER A 205 -5.65 0.67 -12.03
N ASN A 206 -6.79 0.63 -12.71
CA ASN A 206 -7.86 1.60 -12.52
C ASN A 206 -8.43 1.57 -11.09
N ILE A 207 -8.59 0.38 -10.49
CA ILE A 207 -9.01 0.24 -9.09
C ILE A 207 -8.00 0.94 -8.17
N VAL A 208 -6.71 0.69 -8.36
CA VAL A 208 -5.63 1.31 -7.56
C VAL A 208 -5.67 2.83 -7.72
N THR A 209 -5.69 3.34 -8.94
CA THR A 209 -5.72 4.79 -9.22
C THR A 209 -6.96 5.45 -8.62
N LEU A 210 -8.15 4.91 -8.87
CA LEU A 210 -9.41 5.46 -8.35
C LEU A 210 -9.47 5.41 -6.82
N THR A 211 -8.80 4.44 -6.20
CA THR A 211 -8.66 4.35 -4.74
C THR A 211 -7.72 5.41 -4.19
N LEU A 212 -6.55 5.58 -4.80
CA LEU A 212 -5.58 6.60 -4.40
C LEU A 212 -6.13 8.02 -4.56
N LEU A 213 -6.91 8.29 -5.60
CA LEU A 213 -7.56 9.58 -5.80
C LEU A 213 -8.47 9.99 -4.63
N THR A 214 -9.00 9.02 -3.89
CA THR A 214 -9.81 9.30 -2.69
C THR A 214 -8.98 9.82 -1.52
N ALA A 215 -7.67 9.53 -1.48
CA ALA A 215 -6.76 9.97 -0.43
C ALA A 215 -6.17 11.36 -0.69
N VAL A 216 -6.07 11.77 -1.96
CA VAL A 216 -5.42 13.02 -2.39
C VAL A 216 -5.86 14.26 -1.58
N PRO A 217 -7.16 14.48 -1.30
CA PRO A 217 -7.58 15.66 -0.53
C PRO A 217 -7.13 15.65 0.94
N CYS A 218 -6.76 14.48 1.47
CA CYS A 218 -6.44 14.30 2.88
C CYS A 218 -4.94 14.18 3.17
N VAL A 219 -4.15 13.71 2.20
CA VAL A 219 -2.71 13.48 2.34
C VAL A 219 -1.97 14.76 1.92
N PRO A 220 -1.28 15.46 2.85
CA PRO A 220 -0.51 16.64 2.49
C PRO A 220 0.68 16.25 1.61
N SER A 221 1.07 17.19 0.73
CA SER A 221 2.28 17.03 -0.08
C SER A 221 3.51 17.01 0.82
N ASN A 222 4.27 15.91 0.76
CA ASN A 222 5.56 15.78 1.42
C ASN A 222 6.50 15.02 0.46
N PRO A 223 7.40 15.72 -0.26
CA PRO A 223 8.23 15.10 -1.29
C PRO A 223 9.30 14.18 -0.72
N ASN A 224 9.53 14.22 0.59
CA ASN A 224 10.47 13.36 1.30
C ASN A 224 9.80 12.09 1.84
N CYS A 225 8.52 11.85 1.53
CA CYS A 225 7.82 10.62 1.91
C CYS A 225 7.65 9.71 0.68
N LEU A 226 7.65 8.41 0.93
CA LEU A 226 7.25 7.37 -0.01
C LEU A 226 6.29 6.43 0.73
N GLU A 227 5.38 5.75 0.03
CA GLU A 227 4.46 4.78 0.65
C GLU A 227 4.48 3.46 -0.12
N LEU A 228 4.69 2.35 0.59
CA LEU A 228 4.46 1.01 0.06
C LEU A 228 3.09 0.50 0.53
N LEU A 229 2.14 0.43 -0.39
CA LEU A 229 0.78 -0.06 -0.12
C LEU A 229 0.59 -1.50 -0.62
N GLY A 230 -0.04 -2.34 0.19
CA GLY A 230 -0.55 -3.65 -0.24
C GLY A 230 -2.01 -3.53 -0.67
N PHE A 231 -2.33 -3.81 -1.93
CA PHE A 231 -3.71 -3.87 -2.39
C PHE A 231 -4.20 -5.32 -2.44
N ASP A 232 -5.25 -5.60 -1.69
CA ASP A 232 -5.87 -6.92 -1.66
C ASP A 232 -7.03 -6.93 -2.66
N ILE A 233 -6.81 -7.56 -3.81
CA ILE A 233 -7.77 -7.64 -4.91
C ILE A 233 -8.27 -9.07 -5.06
N LEU A 234 -9.60 -9.24 -5.07
CA LEU A 234 -10.26 -10.50 -5.38
C LEU A 234 -10.71 -10.50 -6.83
N ILE A 235 -10.44 -11.58 -7.57
CA ILE A 235 -10.93 -11.77 -8.94
C ILE A 235 -12.05 -12.81 -8.89
N ASP A 236 -13.24 -12.44 -9.37
CA ASP A 236 -14.39 -13.36 -9.40
C ASP A 236 -14.40 -14.27 -10.63
N ALA A 237 -15.42 -15.15 -10.72
CA ALA A 237 -15.58 -16.10 -11.82
C ALA A 237 -15.79 -15.44 -13.20
N SER A 238 -16.15 -14.16 -13.24
CA SER A 238 -16.28 -13.36 -14.47
C SER A 238 -15.01 -12.55 -14.79
N TYR A 239 -13.92 -12.79 -14.05
CA TYR A 239 -12.68 -12.02 -14.12
C TYR A 239 -12.87 -10.53 -13.83
N LYS A 240 -13.87 -10.19 -13.01
CA LYS A 240 -14.01 -8.85 -12.46
C LYS A 240 -13.17 -8.74 -11.19
N PRO A 241 -12.24 -7.76 -11.13
CA PRO A 241 -11.48 -7.48 -9.91
C PRO A 241 -12.31 -6.65 -8.92
N TRP A 242 -12.18 -6.97 -7.63
CA TRP A 242 -12.86 -6.34 -6.51
C TRP A 242 -11.84 -5.91 -5.46
N LEU A 243 -11.95 -4.68 -4.98
CA LEU A 243 -11.12 -4.18 -3.88
C LEU A 243 -11.62 -4.73 -2.55
N LEU A 244 -10.76 -5.43 -1.81
CA LEU A 244 -11.07 -5.91 -0.46
C LEU A 244 -10.56 -4.95 0.60
N GLU A 245 -9.26 -4.65 0.56
CA GLU A 245 -8.61 -3.75 1.51
C GLU A 245 -7.33 -3.14 0.91
N VAL A 246 -6.87 -2.08 1.57
CA VAL A 246 -5.54 -1.49 1.33
C VAL A 246 -4.77 -1.57 2.64
N ASN A 247 -3.60 -2.18 2.59
CA ASN A 247 -2.72 -2.38 3.72
C ASN A 247 -1.59 -1.36 3.70
N TYR A 248 -1.44 -0.59 4.78
CA TYR A 248 -0.34 0.39 4.92
C TYR A 248 1.01 -0.26 5.27
N SER A 249 0.99 -1.52 5.71
CA SER A 249 2.18 -2.28 6.07
C SER A 249 2.02 -3.71 5.52
N PRO A 250 2.26 -3.93 4.22
CA PRO A 250 2.12 -5.24 3.61
C PRO A 250 3.11 -6.25 4.21
N ALA A 251 2.71 -7.52 4.23
CA ALA A 251 3.54 -8.58 4.82
C ALA A 251 4.79 -8.86 3.98
N LEU A 252 5.96 -8.55 4.56
CA LEU A 252 7.27 -8.74 3.93
C LEU A 252 8.16 -9.89 4.49
N PRO A 253 7.66 -10.94 5.19
CA PRO A 253 8.51 -12.07 5.56
C PRO A 253 8.91 -12.90 4.33
N LEU A 254 10.06 -13.57 4.39
CA LEU A 254 10.63 -14.38 3.31
C LEU A 254 10.40 -15.88 3.57
N ASP A 255 9.14 -16.33 3.54
CA ASP A 255 8.78 -17.70 3.95
C ASP A 255 9.09 -18.76 2.86
N CYS A 256 9.22 -18.36 1.60
CA CYS A 256 9.50 -19.28 0.49
C CYS A 256 10.34 -18.61 -0.63
N PRO A 257 10.90 -19.39 -1.57
CA PRO A 257 11.74 -18.84 -2.65
C PRO A 257 11.02 -17.77 -3.51
N ALA A 258 9.71 -17.91 -3.69
CA ALA A 258 8.92 -16.90 -4.39
C ALA A 258 8.91 -15.56 -3.63
N ASP A 259 8.80 -15.58 -2.29
CA ASP A 259 8.89 -14.37 -1.47
C ASP A 259 10.26 -13.69 -1.65
N VAL A 260 11.36 -14.45 -1.63
CA VAL A 260 12.72 -13.90 -1.81
C VAL A 260 12.83 -13.19 -3.16
N SER A 261 12.46 -13.88 -4.24
CA SER A 261 12.58 -13.34 -5.61
C SER A 261 11.75 -12.07 -5.82
N VAL A 262 10.54 -12.00 -5.24
CA VAL A 262 9.62 -10.87 -5.45
C VAL A 262 9.92 -9.72 -4.49
N LYS A 263 10.13 -10.01 -3.20
CA LYS A 263 10.22 -8.96 -2.16
C LYS A 263 11.58 -8.28 -2.13
N LYS A 264 12.69 -8.99 -2.36
CA LYS A 264 14.00 -8.32 -2.48
C LYS A 264 14.01 -7.35 -3.66
N GLY A 265 13.52 -7.79 -4.82
CA GLY A 265 13.35 -6.94 -6.00
C GLY A 265 12.45 -5.73 -5.74
N LEU A 266 11.29 -5.95 -5.12
CA LEU A 266 10.37 -4.86 -4.75
C LEU A 266 11.04 -3.80 -3.86
N ILE A 267 11.75 -4.22 -2.80
CA ILE A 267 12.43 -3.27 -1.92
C ILE A 267 13.56 -2.56 -2.66
N SER A 268 14.33 -3.29 -3.47
CA SER A 268 15.38 -2.75 -4.35
C SER A 268 14.84 -1.59 -5.22
N ASP A 269 13.75 -1.85 -5.95
CA ASP A 269 13.11 -0.87 -6.82
C ASP A 269 12.57 0.35 -6.04
N ILE A 270 12.05 0.14 -4.83
CA ILE A 270 11.61 1.23 -3.95
C ILE A 270 12.77 2.13 -3.55
N ILE A 271 13.93 1.57 -3.19
CA ILE A 271 15.11 2.36 -2.86
C ILE A 271 15.60 3.15 -4.07
N ASP A 272 15.52 2.59 -5.28
CA ASP A 272 15.86 3.31 -6.52
C ASP A 272 14.88 4.46 -6.80
N LEU A 273 13.59 4.25 -6.58
CA LEU A 273 12.56 5.30 -6.73
C LEU A 273 12.72 6.47 -5.75
N MET A 274 13.36 6.27 -4.60
CA MET A 274 13.69 7.37 -3.68
C MET A 274 14.74 8.34 -4.24
N ASN A 275 15.44 7.95 -5.31
CA ASN A 275 16.32 8.78 -6.12
C ASN A 275 17.37 9.56 -5.30
N TYR A 276 18.10 8.84 -4.45
CA TYR A 276 19.21 9.41 -3.69
C TYR A 276 20.35 9.81 -4.62
N ARG A 277 20.81 11.06 -4.46
CA ARG A 277 21.88 11.67 -5.24
C ARG A 277 23.19 11.63 -4.47
N MET A 278 24.31 11.87 -5.16
CA MET A 278 25.62 11.99 -4.51
C MET A 278 25.66 13.05 -3.41
N VAL A 279 24.91 14.14 -3.55
CA VAL A 279 24.84 15.18 -2.51
C VAL A 279 24.22 14.67 -1.20
N ASP A 280 23.31 13.69 -1.28
CA ASP A 280 22.59 13.17 -0.11
C ASP A 280 23.51 12.35 0.81
N ARG A 281 24.58 11.75 0.27
CA ARG A 281 25.63 11.06 1.03
C ARG A 281 26.35 11.97 2.00
N TYR A 282 26.47 13.25 1.66
CA TYR A 282 27.13 14.25 2.50
C TYR A 282 26.18 14.91 3.50
N ARG A 283 24.87 14.58 3.46
CA ARG A 283 23.86 15.02 4.43
C ARG A 283 23.98 16.52 4.73
N GLN A 284 24.11 16.92 5.99
CA GLN A 284 24.27 18.33 6.38
C GLN A 284 25.43 19.04 5.63
N LYS A 285 26.59 18.37 5.47
CA LYS A 285 27.79 18.93 4.83
C LYS A 285 27.56 19.22 3.34
N GLY A 286 26.74 18.40 2.66
CA GLY A 286 26.40 18.57 1.24
C GLY A 286 25.49 19.78 0.99
N TYR A 287 24.56 20.03 1.90
CA TYR A 287 23.52 21.06 1.74
C TYR A 287 23.90 22.40 2.39
N CYS A 288 24.77 22.43 3.42
CA CYS A 288 25.33 23.68 3.95
C CYS A 288 26.17 24.44 2.92
N ARG A 289 27.01 23.73 2.14
CA ARG A 289 27.89 24.35 1.13
C ARG A 289 27.12 25.04 0.01
N GLN A 290 25.91 24.60 -0.31
CA GLN A 290 25.06 25.26 -1.31
C GLN A 290 24.45 26.58 -0.82
N ARG A 291 24.25 26.75 0.49
CA ARG A 291 23.69 27.99 1.06
C ARG A 291 24.68 29.16 1.05
N SER A 292 25.97 28.89 1.13
CA SER A 292 27.02 29.93 1.14
C SER A 292 27.32 30.53 -0.24
N GLY A 293 26.86 29.90 -1.33
CA GLY A 293 27.23 30.26 -2.71
C GLY A 293 26.07 30.69 -3.63
N SER A 294 24.83 30.71 -3.17
CA SER A 294 23.69 31.05 -4.03
C SER A 294 22.67 31.93 -3.32
N ARG A 295 22.55 33.19 -3.77
CA ARG A 295 21.35 34.01 -3.56
C ARG A 295 20.21 33.26 -4.24
N TYR A 296 19.47 32.47 -3.47
CA TYR A 296 18.23 31.87 -3.92
C TYR A 296 17.25 33.01 -4.28
N LEU A 297 17.15 33.31 -5.57
CA LEU A 297 15.89 33.77 -6.14
C LEU A 297 14.88 32.67 -5.81
N ARG A 298 13.99 32.93 -4.84
CA ARG A 298 12.78 32.14 -4.66
C ARG A 298 12.16 31.96 -6.06
N PRO A 299 11.75 30.76 -6.46
CA PRO A 299 10.84 30.64 -7.59
C PRO A 299 9.64 31.51 -7.23
N LYS A 300 9.37 32.56 -8.02
CA LYS A 300 8.07 33.21 -7.99
C LYS A 300 7.08 32.10 -8.36
N ILE A 301 6.39 31.56 -7.35
CA ILE A 301 5.15 30.86 -7.57
C ILE A 301 4.26 31.91 -8.23
N SER A 302 4.08 31.80 -9.54
CA SER A 302 3.07 32.56 -10.27
C SER A 302 1.74 32.25 -9.60
N GLN A 303 1.21 33.23 -8.87
CA GLN A 303 -0.17 33.24 -8.47
C GLN A 303 -1.04 33.09 -9.72
N GLY A 304 -2.01 32.18 -9.66
CA GLY A 304 -3.19 32.22 -10.51
C GLY A 304 -3.19 31.27 -11.70
N PHE A 305 -3.71 30.06 -11.48
CA PHE A 305 -4.84 29.62 -12.30
C PHE A 305 -6.05 29.49 -11.37
N LEU A 306 -6.87 30.55 -11.37
CA LEU A 306 -8.24 30.47 -10.91
C LEU A 306 -8.95 29.45 -11.79
N LEU A 307 -9.33 28.31 -11.21
CA LEU A 307 -10.38 27.48 -11.79
C LEU A 307 -11.66 28.33 -11.83
N PRO A 308 -12.32 28.51 -12.99
CA PRO A 308 -13.59 29.19 -13.04
C PRO A 308 -14.60 28.44 -12.17
N LYS A 309 -15.06 29.11 -11.11
CA LYS A 309 -16.28 28.73 -10.40
C LYS A 309 -17.46 29.06 -11.31
N THR A 310 -17.93 28.09 -12.09
CA THR A 310 -19.33 27.87 -12.51
C THR A 310 -19.38 26.83 -13.64
N LEU A 311 -19.90 25.63 -13.35
CA LEU A 311 -20.43 24.74 -14.38
C LEU A 311 -21.93 25.02 -14.46
N HIS A 312 -22.31 25.94 -15.35
CA HIS A 312 -23.70 26.03 -15.81
C HIS A 312 -23.92 24.93 -16.83
N ALA A 313 -24.79 23.98 -16.49
CA ALA A 313 -25.34 23.03 -17.46
C ALA A 313 -26.29 23.80 -18.38
N THR A 314 -25.95 23.88 -19.66
CA THR A 314 -26.90 24.18 -20.73
C THR A 314 -27.39 22.85 -21.30
N PRO A 315 -28.71 22.65 -21.49
CA PRO A 315 -29.21 21.46 -22.15
C PRO A 315 -28.91 21.58 -23.65
N LEU A 316 -28.35 20.52 -24.22
CA LEU A 316 -28.34 20.35 -25.68
C LEU A 316 -29.74 19.92 -26.12
N VAL A 317 -30.23 20.61 -27.13
CA VAL A 317 -31.47 20.33 -27.89
C VAL A 317 -31.40 18.96 -28.53
#